data_AF-A0A4U1C4D9-F1
#
_entry.id   AF-A0A4U1C4D9-F1
#
_cell.length_a   1.000
_cell.length_b   1.000
_cell.length_c   1.000
_cell.angle_alpha   90.00
_cell.angle_beta   90.00
_cell.angle_gamma   90.00
#
_symmetry.space_group_name_H-M   'P 1'
#
loop_
_entity.id
_entity.type
_entity.pdbx_description
1 polymer ?
#
loop_
_entity_poly.entity_id
_entity_poly.type
_entity_poly.pdbx_seq_one_letter_code
_entity_poly.pdbx_strand_id
1 'polypeptide(L)'
;MKCCYIFLLFLFPFFGEAQILDSLDIYDHKEFENQTLKVFSDNGLIKLQVIKANIIKVNFYKKAAPEIQEEQKADTSVDVRITQNLDDIFMQTDSLLVIINKLDFKIKFQTTKEQLYTINQSVSLSDSCHSFSLSTTKNEDFFKHKNRKLKQKIYKMKTLKAIYSSKKYALYFQDTYNGYVELNNQNLQIKYYDSNALGYYFLTGSKKEVELSAKLYQKN
;
A
#
# COMPACT_ATOMS: atom_id res chain seq x y z
N MET A 1 59.93 42.71 7.59
CA MET A 1 59.78 41.37 6.96
C MET A 1 59.55 40.34 8.05
N LYS A 2 58.53 39.47 7.86
CA LYS A 2 58.23 38.20 8.57
C LYS A 2 57.68 38.33 10.00
N CYS A 3 56.40 37.99 10.23
CA CYS A 3 55.85 36.69 10.70
C CYS A 3 55.37 36.89 12.15
N CYS A 4 54.22 36.43 12.67
CA CYS A 4 53.32 35.35 12.35
C CYS A 4 51.90 35.75 12.81
N TYR A 5 50.89 35.59 11.95
CA TYR A 5 49.51 35.40 12.40
C TYR A 5 49.24 33.90 12.40
N ILE A 6 49.13 33.31 13.59
CA ILE A 6 48.57 31.97 13.77
C ILE A 6 47.07 32.11 13.57
N PHE A 7 46.63 31.89 12.32
CA PHE A 7 45.21 31.76 12.01
C PHE A 7 44.81 30.33 12.33
N LEU A 8 44.02 30.21 13.40
CA LEU A 8 43.44 28.98 13.92
C LEU A 8 42.55 28.37 12.82
N LEU A 9 43.11 27.42 12.07
CA LEU A 9 42.35 26.61 11.13
C LEU A 9 41.41 25.71 11.94
N PHE A 10 40.14 26.08 11.91
CA PHE A 10 39.01 25.28 12.36
C PHE A 10 39.06 23.89 11.73
N LEU A 11 39.54 22.92 12.50
CA LEU A 11 39.31 21.50 12.32
C LEU A 11 37.85 21.21 12.69
N PHE A 12 36.93 21.48 11.78
CA PHE A 12 35.62 20.82 11.82
C PHE A 12 35.67 19.66 10.83
N PRO A 13 35.56 18.39 11.31
CA PRO A 13 35.29 17.31 10.41
C PRO A 13 33.85 17.48 9.93
N PHE A 14 33.68 17.94 8.69
CA PHE A 14 32.43 17.75 7.96
C PHE A 14 32.30 16.24 7.71
N PHE A 15 31.85 15.49 8.72
CA PHE A 15 31.17 14.23 8.48
C PHE A 15 29.82 14.60 7.88
N GLY A 16 29.81 14.82 6.56
CA GLY A 16 28.58 14.64 5.80
C GLY A 16 28.24 13.17 5.91
N GLU A 17 27.42 12.82 6.90
CA GLU A 17 26.61 11.62 6.81
C GLU A 17 25.84 11.76 5.50
N ALA A 18 26.34 11.12 4.45
CA ALA A 18 25.54 10.84 3.28
C ALA A 18 24.31 10.12 3.84
N GLN A 19 23.20 10.85 3.93
CA GLN A 19 21.92 10.26 4.23
C GLN A 19 21.77 9.16 3.20
N ILE A 20 21.83 7.92 3.68
CA ILE A 20 21.43 6.76 2.90
C ILE A 20 19.95 7.02 2.65
N LEU A 21 19.64 7.70 1.54
CA LEU A 21 18.31 7.67 0.98
C LEU A 21 18.12 6.19 0.67
N ASP A 22 17.26 5.52 1.44
CA ASP A 22 16.70 4.24 1.02
C ASP A 22 16.35 4.39 -0.46
N SER A 23 16.95 3.52 -1.28
CA SER A 23 16.91 3.63 -2.74
C SER A 23 15.48 3.87 -3.18
N LEU A 24 15.23 5.02 -3.84
CA LEU A 24 13.94 5.28 -4.48
C LEU A 24 13.66 4.11 -5.41
N ASP A 25 12.51 3.45 -5.24
CA ASP A 25 12.05 2.44 -6.20
C ASP A 25 11.89 3.13 -7.56
N ILE A 26 12.78 2.82 -8.51
CA ILE A 26 12.74 3.47 -9.83
C ILE A 26 11.76 2.69 -10.69
N TYR A 27 10.76 3.40 -11.21
CA TYR A 27 9.83 2.85 -12.20
C TYR A 27 10.54 2.39 -13.47
N ASP A 28 10.24 1.15 -13.87
CA ASP A 28 10.74 0.55 -15.10
C ASP A 28 9.64 0.52 -16.17
N HIS A 29 8.63 -0.34 -15.98
CA HIS A 29 7.55 -0.52 -16.94
C HIS A 29 6.24 -1.01 -16.29
N LYS A 30 5.19 -1.17 -17.11
CA LYS A 30 3.91 -1.75 -16.68
C LYS A 30 3.37 -2.73 -17.71
N GLU A 31 2.65 -3.74 -17.24
CA GLU A 31 1.93 -4.71 -18.07
C GLU A 31 0.48 -4.78 -17.61
N PHE A 32 -0.45 -5.01 -18.55
CA PHE A 32 -1.86 -5.19 -18.23
C PHE A 32 -2.41 -6.40 -18.98
N GLU A 33 -2.83 -7.42 -18.23
CA GLU A 33 -3.40 -8.65 -18.77
C GLU A 33 -4.44 -9.21 -17.79
N ASN A 34 -5.53 -9.79 -18.29
CA ASN A 34 -6.54 -10.48 -17.48
C ASN A 34 -7.03 -9.65 -16.28
N GLN A 35 -7.34 -8.36 -16.54
CA GLN A 35 -7.71 -7.36 -15.53
C GLN A 35 -6.73 -7.17 -14.38
N THR A 36 -5.45 -7.44 -14.65
CA THR A 36 -4.37 -7.29 -13.70
C THR A 36 -3.36 -6.30 -14.25
N LEU A 37 -3.19 -5.18 -13.54
CA LEU A 37 -2.11 -4.24 -13.78
C LEU A 37 -0.88 -4.66 -12.95
N LYS A 38 0.23 -4.91 -13.64
CA LYS A 38 1.54 -5.13 -13.04
C LYS A 38 2.40 -3.87 -13.26
N VAL A 39 2.99 -3.34 -12.20
CA VAL A 39 3.87 -2.17 -12.24
C VAL A 39 5.23 -2.55 -11.64
N PHE A 40 6.24 -2.56 -12.49
CA PHE A 40 7.58 -3.04 -12.15
C PHE A 40 8.50 -1.89 -11.74
N SER A 41 9.33 -2.16 -10.75
CA SER A 41 10.45 -1.33 -10.33
C SER A 41 11.76 -2.11 -10.34
N ASP A 42 12.86 -1.41 -10.14
CA ASP A 42 14.17 -2.00 -9.88
C ASP A 42 14.21 -2.94 -8.67
N ASN A 43 13.36 -2.72 -7.67
CA ASN A 43 13.34 -3.47 -6.41
C ASN A 43 12.15 -4.44 -6.27
N GLY A 44 11.13 -4.35 -7.12
CA GLY A 44 9.93 -5.17 -6.97
C GLY A 44 8.83 -4.97 -8.01
N LEU A 45 7.65 -5.44 -7.64
CA LEU A 45 6.45 -5.41 -8.46
C LEU A 45 5.23 -5.10 -7.59
N ILE A 46 4.40 -4.16 -8.03
CA ILE A 46 3.03 -4.00 -7.57
C ILE A 46 2.11 -4.73 -8.54
N LYS A 47 1.28 -5.64 -8.01
CA LYS A 47 0.22 -6.31 -8.75
C LYS A 47 -1.14 -5.85 -8.25
N LEU A 48 -1.93 -5.28 -9.15
CA LEU A 48 -3.28 -4.77 -8.92
C LEU A 48 -4.27 -5.57 -9.76
N GLN A 49 -5.06 -6.41 -9.11
CA GLN A 49 -6.06 -7.24 -9.78
C GLN A 49 -7.46 -6.69 -9.49
N VAL A 50 -8.22 -6.41 -10.54
CA VAL A 50 -9.63 -6.05 -10.43
C VAL A 50 -10.43 -7.31 -10.14
N ILE A 51 -11.09 -7.34 -8.98
CA ILE A 51 -11.98 -8.45 -8.60
C ILE A 51 -13.43 -8.08 -8.91
N LYS A 52 -13.80 -6.83 -8.65
CA LYS A 52 -15.06 -6.19 -9.02
C LYS A 52 -14.81 -4.70 -9.26
N ALA A 53 -15.78 -3.99 -9.84
CA ALA A 53 -15.69 -2.55 -10.03
C ALA A 53 -15.26 -1.78 -8.76
N ASN A 54 -15.67 -2.23 -7.57
CA ASN A 54 -15.38 -1.59 -6.28
C ASN A 54 -14.39 -2.37 -5.39
N ILE A 55 -13.71 -3.40 -5.93
CA ILE A 55 -12.80 -4.27 -5.18
C ILE A 55 -11.52 -4.50 -5.98
N ILE A 56 -10.39 -4.05 -5.41
CA ILE A 56 -9.06 -4.23 -5.98
C ILE A 56 -8.22 -5.07 -5.01
N LYS A 57 -7.62 -6.15 -5.51
CA LYS A 57 -6.57 -6.89 -4.78
C LYS A 57 -5.23 -6.25 -5.10
N VAL A 58 -4.45 -5.96 -4.07
CA VAL A 58 -3.12 -5.35 -4.15
C VAL A 58 -2.12 -6.31 -3.55
N ASN A 59 -1.08 -6.65 -4.31
CA ASN A 59 0.05 -7.41 -3.81
C ASN A 59 1.36 -6.69 -4.13
N PHE A 60 2.32 -6.78 -3.22
CA PHE A 60 3.68 -6.33 -3.40
C PHE A 60 4.60 -7.54 -3.38
N TYR A 61 5.46 -7.61 -4.38
CA TYR A 61 6.47 -8.65 -4.52
C TYR A 61 7.85 -8.02 -4.61
N LYS A 62 8.85 -8.68 -4.03
CA LYS A 62 10.25 -8.37 -4.27
C LYS A 62 10.69 -8.91 -5.61
N LYS A 63 11.65 -8.24 -6.26
CA LYS A 63 12.19 -8.67 -7.55
C LYS A 63 12.73 -10.10 -7.56
N ALA A 64 13.31 -10.56 -6.44
CA ALA A 64 13.87 -11.91 -6.30
C ALA A 64 12.84 -12.97 -5.87
N ALA A 65 11.62 -12.57 -5.50
CA ALA A 65 10.59 -13.50 -5.05
C ALA A 65 9.85 -14.09 -6.26
N PRO A 66 9.62 -15.42 -6.30
CA PRO A 66 8.79 -16.02 -7.34
C PRO A 66 7.37 -15.44 -7.26
N GLU A 67 6.82 -14.99 -8.39
CA GLU A 67 5.42 -14.59 -8.45
C GLU A 67 4.55 -15.81 -8.14
N ILE A 68 3.84 -15.78 -7.02
CA ILE A 68 2.86 -16.81 -6.70
C ILE A 68 1.71 -16.65 -7.70
N GLN A 69 1.56 -17.63 -8.59
CA GLN A 69 0.44 -17.72 -9.52
C GLN A 69 -0.84 -18.05 -8.76
N GLU A 70 -1.49 -17.04 -8.18
CA GLU A 70 -2.85 -17.18 -7.68
C GLU A 70 -3.84 -16.85 -8.80
N GLU A 71 -4.43 -17.88 -9.42
CA GLU A 71 -5.55 -17.76 -10.36
C GLU A 71 -6.86 -17.51 -9.60
N GLN A 72 -7.07 -16.30 -9.09
CA GLN A 72 -8.45 -15.86 -8.86
C GLN A 72 -9.03 -15.40 -10.19
N LYS A 73 -10.17 -15.98 -10.60
CA LYS A 73 -10.89 -15.53 -11.81
C LYS A 73 -11.32 -14.07 -11.62
N ALA A 74 -10.72 -13.17 -12.38
CA ALA A 74 -11.17 -11.79 -12.48
C ALA A 74 -12.58 -11.75 -13.09
N ASP A 75 -13.38 -10.78 -12.65
CA ASP A 75 -14.71 -10.56 -13.21
C ASP A 75 -14.60 -9.83 -14.55
N THR A 76 -14.59 -10.60 -15.65
CA THR A 76 -14.42 -10.08 -17.02
C THR A 76 -15.52 -9.10 -17.45
N SER A 77 -16.58 -8.91 -16.66
CA SER A 77 -17.64 -7.95 -16.96
C SER A 77 -17.31 -6.50 -16.62
N VAL A 78 -16.25 -6.25 -15.84
CA VAL A 78 -15.83 -4.89 -15.45
C VAL A 78 -15.00 -4.25 -16.57
N ASP A 79 -15.38 -3.04 -17.02
CA ASP A 79 -14.54 -2.23 -17.92
C ASP A 79 -13.35 -1.66 -17.12
N VAL A 80 -12.15 -1.82 -17.66
CA VAL A 80 -10.91 -1.38 -17.03
C VAL A 80 -10.11 -0.56 -18.02
N ARG A 81 -9.80 0.69 -17.63
CA ARG A 81 -9.02 1.62 -18.44
C ARG A 81 -7.71 1.95 -17.76
N ILE A 82 -6.62 1.82 -18.49
CA ILE A 82 -5.29 2.17 -18.03
C ILE A 82 -4.79 3.40 -18.79
N THR A 83 -4.44 4.46 -18.07
CA THR A 83 -3.78 5.65 -18.63
C THR A 83 -2.54 6.00 -17.80
N GLN A 84 -1.69 6.88 -18.30
CA GLN A 84 -0.52 7.36 -17.58
C GLN A 84 -0.17 8.79 -18.00
N ASN A 85 0.43 9.55 -17.09
CA ASN A 85 1.14 10.79 -17.42
C ASN A 85 2.64 10.60 -17.10
N LEU A 86 3.38 11.69 -16.90
CA LEU A 86 4.79 11.62 -16.55
C LEU A 86 5.01 10.92 -15.19
N ASP A 87 4.25 11.33 -14.17
CA ASP A 87 4.52 11.00 -12.76
C ASP A 87 3.70 9.82 -12.24
N ASP A 88 2.56 9.52 -12.86
CA ASP A 88 1.56 8.59 -12.32
C ASP A 88 1.02 7.63 -13.39
N ILE A 89 0.58 6.46 -12.91
CA ILE A 89 -0.21 5.47 -13.65
C ILE A 89 -1.62 5.46 -13.06
N PHE A 90 -2.62 5.46 -13.93
CA PHE A 90 -4.04 5.46 -13.56
C PHE A 90 -4.68 4.16 -14.03
N MET A 91 -5.31 3.43 -13.11
CA MET A 91 -6.19 2.30 -13.41
C MET A 91 -7.59 2.64 -12.97
N GLN A 92 -8.52 2.70 -13.91
CA GLN A 92 -9.91 3.09 -13.67
C GLN A 92 -10.86 1.93 -13.95
N THR A 93 -11.79 1.70 -13.03
CA THR A 93 -12.99 0.88 -13.20
C THR A 93 -14.23 1.78 -13.20
N ASP A 94 -15.43 1.18 -13.30
CA ASP A 94 -16.71 1.91 -13.20
C ASP A 94 -16.89 2.68 -11.89
N SER A 95 -16.20 2.28 -10.81
CA SER A 95 -16.42 2.86 -9.48
C SER A 95 -15.16 3.34 -8.76
N LEU A 96 -13.98 2.94 -9.23
CA LEU A 96 -12.70 3.24 -8.61
C LEU A 96 -11.70 3.76 -9.62
N LEU A 97 -10.93 4.75 -9.20
CA LEU A 97 -9.70 5.20 -9.81
C LEU A 97 -8.55 4.83 -8.86
N VAL A 98 -7.59 4.08 -9.34
CA VAL A 98 -6.34 3.76 -8.65
C VAL A 98 -5.24 4.59 -9.29
N ILE A 99 -4.49 5.31 -8.46
CA ILE A 99 -3.39 6.18 -8.87
C ILE A 99 -2.11 5.64 -8.24
N ILE A 100 -1.11 5.35 -9.06
CA ILE A 100 0.19 4.82 -8.64
C ILE A 100 1.24 5.84 -9.03
N ASN A 101 1.93 6.39 -8.04
CA ASN A 101 3.02 7.31 -8.31
C ASN A 101 4.29 6.55 -8.71
N LYS A 102 4.96 6.98 -9.78
CA LYS A 102 6.14 6.29 -10.32
C LYS A 102 7.43 6.56 -9.57
N LEU A 103 7.48 7.62 -8.76
CA LEU A 103 8.69 8.01 -8.01
C LEU A 103 8.78 7.27 -6.67
N ASP A 104 7.66 7.11 -5.97
CA ASP A 104 7.63 6.56 -4.62
C ASP A 104 6.67 5.36 -4.46
N PHE A 105 6.08 4.90 -5.58
CA PHE A 105 5.22 3.73 -5.63
C PHE A 105 4.00 3.81 -4.69
N LYS A 106 3.63 5.04 -4.26
CA LYS A 106 2.43 5.28 -3.45
C LYS A 106 1.19 4.98 -4.26
N ILE A 107 0.25 4.26 -3.62
CA ILE A 107 -1.06 3.94 -4.18
C ILE A 107 -2.14 4.77 -3.49
N LYS A 108 -2.90 5.51 -4.30
CA LYS A 108 -4.11 6.23 -3.89
C LYS A 108 -5.32 5.60 -4.58
N PHE A 109 -6.44 5.61 -3.89
CA PHE A 109 -7.72 5.16 -4.41
C PHE A 109 -8.70 6.33 -4.37
N GLN A 110 -9.46 6.54 -5.43
CA GLN A 110 -10.49 7.56 -5.50
C GLN A 110 -11.76 6.91 -6.01
N THR A 111 -12.89 7.16 -5.35
CA THR A 111 -14.19 6.76 -5.91
C THR A 111 -14.61 7.74 -6.99
N THR A 112 -15.40 7.29 -7.96
CA THR A 112 -15.98 8.15 -9.00
C THR A 112 -16.91 9.25 -8.43
N LYS A 113 -17.31 9.13 -7.15
CA LYS A 113 -18.04 10.15 -6.37
C LYS A 113 -17.10 11.08 -5.57
N GLU A 114 -15.86 11.26 -6.05
CA GLU A 114 -14.87 12.25 -5.59
C GLU A 114 -14.29 12.07 -4.19
N GLN A 115 -14.44 10.90 -3.55
CA GLN A 115 -13.75 10.63 -2.29
C GLN A 115 -12.38 10.00 -2.55
N LEU A 116 -11.31 10.74 -2.21
CA LEU A 116 -9.91 10.28 -2.27
C LEU A 116 -9.49 9.62 -0.95
N TYR A 117 -8.83 8.48 -1.08
CA TYR A 117 -8.28 7.64 -0.02
C TYR A 117 -6.81 7.39 -0.32
N THR A 118 -5.92 7.87 0.55
CA THR A 118 -4.48 7.60 0.43
C THR A 118 -4.16 6.37 1.24
N ILE A 119 -3.90 5.25 0.56
CA ILE A 119 -3.79 3.95 1.23
C ILE A 119 -2.33 3.57 1.42
N ASN A 120 -1.41 3.82 0.49
CA ASN A 120 0.00 3.53 0.76
C ASN A 120 0.82 4.81 0.74
N GLN A 121 1.17 5.32 1.92
CA GLN A 121 2.10 6.44 2.10
C GLN A 121 3.56 5.99 2.10
N SER A 122 3.82 4.76 2.55
CA SER A 122 5.12 4.11 2.38
C SER A 122 4.91 2.62 2.23
N VAL A 123 5.72 1.98 1.40
CA VAL A 123 5.86 0.54 1.31
C VAL A 123 7.33 0.23 1.54
N SER A 124 7.63 -0.75 2.37
CA SER A 124 9.00 -1.24 2.59
C SER A 124 8.98 -2.74 2.44
N LEU A 125 9.73 -3.25 1.47
CA LEU A 125 9.88 -4.68 1.21
C LEU A 125 11.31 -5.09 1.62
N SER A 126 11.49 -5.56 2.85
CA SER A 126 12.77 -6.13 3.32
C SER A 126 12.69 -7.67 3.45
N ASP A 127 13.83 -8.36 3.55
CA ASP A 127 13.85 -9.85 3.56
C ASP A 127 13.26 -10.43 4.85
N SER A 128 13.23 -9.62 5.92
CA SER A 128 12.77 -10.01 7.24
C SER A 128 11.41 -9.42 7.62
N CYS A 129 11.00 -8.34 6.96
CA CYS A 129 9.78 -7.61 7.27
C CYS A 129 9.28 -6.81 6.05
N HIS A 130 8.04 -7.04 5.67
CA HIS A 130 7.32 -6.18 4.74
C HIS A 130 6.43 -5.24 5.55
N SER A 131 6.32 -3.99 5.15
CA SER A 131 5.39 -3.08 5.79
C SER A 131 4.82 -2.10 4.80
N PHE A 132 3.60 -1.66 5.07
CA PHE A 132 3.06 -0.49 4.42
C PHE A 132 2.35 0.38 5.44
N SER A 133 2.37 1.68 5.21
CA SER A 133 1.65 2.64 6.03
C SER A 133 0.55 3.29 5.21
N LEU A 134 -0.57 3.56 5.86
CA LEU A 134 -1.64 4.38 5.34
C LEU A 134 -1.71 5.68 6.10
N SER A 135 -1.78 6.80 5.38
CA SER A 135 -2.12 8.07 5.98
C SER A 135 -3.58 8.03 6.41
N THR A 136 -3.85 8.26 7.70
CA THR A 136 -5.22 8.44 8.15
C THR A 136 -5.56 9.92 8.00
N THR A 137 -6.79 10.18 7.60
CA THR A 137 -7.26 11.56 7.56
C THR A 137 -7.73 12.00 8.94
N LYS A 138 -7.67 13.31 9.22
CA LYS A 138 -8.17 13.86 10.48
C LYS A 138 -9.64 13.47 10.66
N ASN A 139 -9.97 12.95 11.84
CA ASN A 139 -11.31 12.46 12.24
C ASN A 139 -11.75 11.14 11.56
N GLU A 140 -10.81 10.36 11.06
CA GLU A 140 -11.09 9.02 10.55
C GLU A 140 -11.15 7.98 11.67
N ASP A 141 -12.29 7.29 11.76
CA ASP A 141 -12.51 6.25 12.75
C ASP A 141 -12.41 4.88 12.10
N PHE A 142 -11.65 3.99 12.72
CA PHE A 142 -11.53 2.61 12.27
C PHE A 142 -12.33 1.67 13.16
N PHE A 143 -12.94 0.67 12.55
CA PHE A 143 -13.77 -0.33 13.21
C PHE A 143 -13.31 -1.73 12.83
N LYS A 144 -13.45 -2.69 13.75
CA LYS A 144 -13.43 -4.12 13.42
C LYS A 144 -14.83 -4.61 13.08
N HIS A 145 -14.91 -5.89 12.67
CA HIS A 145 -16.17 -6.59 12.48
C HIS A 145 -17.13 -6.40 13.68
N LYS A 146 -18.43 -6.18 13.39
CA LYS A 146 -19.50 -5.84 14.36
C LYS A 146 -19.39 -4.44 15.01
N ASN A 147 -18.97 -3.41 14.28
CA ASN A 147 -19.01 -1.99 14.71
C ASN A 147 -18.21 -1.65 15.97
N ARG A 148 -17.26 -2.48 16.38
CA ARG A 148 -16.41 -2.14 17.52
C ARG A 148 -15.30 -1.22 17.04
N LYS A 149 -15.29 0.03 17.50
CA LYS A 149 -14.23 1.01 17.22
C LYS A 149 -12.86 0.44 17.66
N LEU A 150 -11.87 0.55 16.79
CA LEU A 150 -10.48 0.22 17.10
C LEU A 150 -9.88 1.35 17.95
N LYS A 151 -9.02 0.95 18.89
CA LYS A 151 -8.26 1.84 19.76
C LYS A 151 -6.81 1.86 19.26
N GLN A 152 -6.07 2.88 19.64
CA GLN A 152 -4.65 2.94 19.34
C GLN A 152 -3.90 1.87 20.11
N LYS A 153 -3.41 0.87 19.38
CA LYS A 153 -2.58 -0.22 19.86
C LYS A 153 -2.17 -1.10 18.68
N ILE A 154 -1.37 -2.11 19.00
CA ILE A 154 -0.98 -3.18 18.10
C ILE A 154 -2.02 -4.31 18.15
N TYR A 155 -2.43 -4.80 16.98
CA TYR A 155 -3.36 -5.90 16.79
C TYR A 155 -2.70 -7.02 15.99
N LYS A 156 -2.76 -8.26 16.47
CA LYS A 156 -2.32 -9.42 15.68
C LYS A 156 -3.27 -9.62 14.49
N MET A 157 -2.75 -9.80 13.27
CA MET A 157 -3.58 -9.98 12.06
C MET A 157 -4.52 -11.19 12.14
N LYS A 158 -4.09 -12.28 12.78
CA LYS A 158 -4.94 -13.45 13.10
C LYS A 158 -6.26 -13.06 13.80
N THR A 159 -6.27 -11.96 14.55
CA THR A 159 -7.45 -11.43 15.26
C THR A 159 -8.15 -10.28 14.54
N LEU A 160 -7.47 -9.65 13.58
CA LEU A 160 -7.94 -8.47 12.86
C LEU A 160 -7.71 -8.67 11.36
N LYS A 161 -8.57 -9.47 10.73
CA LYS A 161 -8.51 -9.76 9.29
C LYS A 161 -8.97 -8.58 8.42
N ALA A 162 -9.75 -7.67 8.98
CA ALA A 162 -10.31 -6.54 8.25
C ALA A 162 -10.46 -5.31 9.13
N ILE A 163 -10.30 -4.15 8.50
CA ILE A 163 -10.50 -2.83 9.11
C ILE A 163 -11.46 -2.05 8.24
N TYR A 164 -12.47 -1.46 8.88
CA TYR A 164 -13.48 -0.64 8.23
C TYR A 164 -13.27 0.81 8.63
N SER A 165 -13.25 1.72 7.67
CA SER A 165 -13.17 3.14 7.94
C SER A 165 -14.55 3.79 7.99
N SER A 166 -14.72 4.82 8.83
CA SER A 166 -15.87 5.75 8.79
C SER A 166 -16.06 6.40 7.42
N LYS A 167 -15.02 6.37 6.58
CA LYS A 167 -15.01 6.88 5.21
C LYS A 167 -15.54 5.91 4.15
N LYS A 168 -16.24 4.84 4.54
CA LYS A 168 -16.93 3.88 3.63
C LYS A 168 -15.99 3.07 2.73
N TYR A 169 -14.80 2.76 3.24
CA TYR A 169 -13.92 1.76 2.65
C TYR A 169 -13.48 0.74 3.71
N ALA A 170 -12.95 -0.39 3.25
CA ALA A 170 -12.26 -1.33 4.12
C ALA A 170 -11.01 -1.89 3.46
N LEU A 171 -10.14 -2.37 4.35
CA LEU A 171 -8.99 -3.17 4.00
C LEU A 171 -9.25 -4.56 4.55
N TYR A 172 -9.13 -5.54 3.68
CA TYR A 172 -9.11 -6.95 4.07
C TYR A 172 -7.71 -7.47 3.84
N PHE A 173 -7.09 -8.01 4.88
CA PHE A 173 -5.73 -8.50 4.77
C PHE A 173 -5.71 -9.98 4.40
N GLN A 174 -4.77 -10.36 3.55
CA GLN A 174 -4.52 -11.78 3.30
C GLN A 174 -4.11 -12.46 4.61
N ASP A 175 -4.55 -13.70 4.79
CA ASP A 175 -4.53 -14.39 6.09
C ASP A 175 -3.15 -14.96 6.38
N THR A 176 -2.43 -14.34 7.29
CA THR A 176 -0.99 -14.59 7.44
C THR A 176 -0.65 -14.74 8.90
N TYR A 177 0.13 -15.77 9.20
CA TYR A 177 0.31 -16.24 10.58
C TYR A 177 1.10 -15.24 11.43
N ASN A 178 1.94 -14.42 10.81
CA ASN A 178 2.98 -13.61 11.47
C ASN A 178 2.91 -12.11 11.12
N GLY A 179 1.76 -11.47 11.29
CA GLY A 179 1.61 -10.03 11.03
C GLY A 179 0.91 -9.25 12.14
N TYR A 180 1.13 -7.93 12.19
CA TYR A 180 0.37 -7.03 13.04
C TYR A 180 -0.02 -5.71 12.36
N VAL A 181 -1.13 -5.17 12.85
CA VAL A 181 -1.65 -3.87 12.47
C VAL A 181 -1.42 -2.94 13.66
N GLU A 182 -0.70 -1.86 13.45
CA GLU A 182 -0.45 -0.80 14.41
C GLU A 182 -1.30 0.43 14.05
N LEU A 183 -2.29 0.75 14.89
CA LEU A 183 -3.10 1.97 14.71
C LEU A 183 -2.57 3.06 15.64
N ASN A 184 -2.14 4.20 15.07
CA ASN A 184 -1.76 5.40 15.83
C ASN A 184 -2.63 6.62 15.43
N ASN A 185 -2.42 7.77 16.08
CA ASN A 185 -3.23 8.99 15.87
C ASN A 185 -3.12 9.60 14.46
N GLN A 186 -2.00 9.37 13.77
CA GLN A 186 -1.64 10.09 12.54
C GLN A 186 -1.59 9.16 11.32
N ASN A 187 -1.32 7.88 11.54
CA ASN A 187 -1.10 6.86 10.54
C ASN A 187 -1.67 5.52 11.03
N LEU A 188 -2.11 4.71 10.08
CA LEU A 188 -2.36 3.29 10.27
C LEU A 188 -1.16 2.59 9.65
N GLN A 189 -0.29 2.01 10.47
CA GLN A 189 0.87 1.28 9.99
C GLN A 189 0.58 -0.23 10.04
N ILE A 190 0.84 -0.92 8.95
CA ILE A 190 0.65 -2.35 8.85
C ILE A 190 2.01 -2.99 8.60
N LYS A 191 2.39 -3.89 9.49
CA LYS A 191 3.68 -4.58 9.45
C LYS A 191 3.44 -6.09 9.37
N TYR A 192 4.18 -6.69 8.47
CA TYR A 192 3.97 -8.03 7.99
C TYR A 192 5.31 -8.78 8.05
N TYR A 193 5.42 -9.81 8.87
CA TYR A 193 6.65 -10.59 9.05
C TYR A 193 6.49 -11.94 8.38
N ASP A 194 6.33 -11.92 7.06
CA ASP A 194 6.40 -13.12 6.24
C ASP A 194 7.04 -12.75 4.89
N SER A 195 7.83 -13.67 4.35
CA SER A 195 8.93 -13.42 3.42
C SER A 195 8.53 -13.36 1.95
N ASN A 196 7.28 -13.75 1.63
CA ASN A 196 6.94 -14.08 0.24
C ASN A 196 6.09 -13.01 -0.45
N ALA A 197 5.13 -12.38 0.24
CA ALA A 197 4.27 -11.36 -0.35
C ALA A 197 3.57 -10.51 0.72
N LEU A 198 3.33 -9.24 0.40
CA LEU A 198 2.47 -8.36 1.18
C LEU A 198 1.20 -8.10 0.38
N GLY A 199 0.03 -8.50 0.89
CA GLY A 199 -1.22 -8.45 0.15
C GLY A 199 -2.41 -7.92 0.95
N TYR A 200 -3.26 -7.12 0.30
CA TYR A 200 -4.56 -6.70 0.84
C TYR A 200 -5.60 -6.52 -0.27
N TYR A 201 -6.87 -6.57 0.10
CA TYR A 201 -7.99 -6.15 -0.74
C TYR A 201 -8.46 -4.78 -0.27
N PHE A 202 -8.58 -3.85 -1.20
CA PHE A 202 -9.22 -2.56 -1.00
C PHE A 202 -10.67 -2.64 -1.50
N LEU A 203 -11.62 -2.30 -0.62
CA LEU A 203 -13.05 -2.36 -0.91
C LEU A 203 -13.69 -1.02 -0.63
N THR A 204 -14.56 -0.54 -1.52
CA THR A 204 -15.41 0.63 -1.27
C THR A 204 -16.89 0.26 -1.38
N GLY A 205 -17.74 1.02 -0.72
CA GLY A 205 -19.19 0.84 -0.82
C GLY A 205 -19.90 1.03 0.52
N SER A 206 -21.19 0.68 0.56
CA SER A 206 -21.91 0.65 1.82
C SER A 206 -21.29 -0.37 2.77
N LYS A 207 -21.43 -0.15 4.08
CA LYS A 207 -20.92 -1.08 5.09
C LYS A 207 -21.38 -2.53 4.84
N LYS A 208 -22.63 -2.71 4.42
CA LYS A 208 -23.22 -4.01 4.12
C LYS A 208 -22.57 -4.68 2.91
N GLU A 209 -22.31 -3.92 1.83
CA GLU A 209 -21.61 -4.41 0.63
C GLU A 209 -20.18 -4.83 0.96
N VAL A 210 -19.49 -4.04 1.77
CA VAL A 210 -18.13 -4.33 2.22
C VAL A 210 -18.11 -5.58 3.11
N GLU A 211 -19.04 -5.71 4.07
CA GLU A 211 -19.17 -6.89 4.93
C GLU A 211 -19.53 -8.16 4.14
N LEU A 212 -20.43 -8.05 3.15
CA LEU A 212 -20.79 -9.17 2.27
C LEU A 212 -19.62 -9.60 1.40
N SER A 213 -18.90 -8.64 0.83
CA SER A 213 -17.74 -8.90 -0.01
C SER A 213 -16.61 -9.54 0.82
N ALA A 214 -16.33 -9.03 2.03
CA ALA A 214 -15.34 -9.61 2.92
C ALA A 214 -15.61 -11.07 3.28
N LYS A 215 -16.88 -11.51 3.36
CA LYS A 215 -17.23 -12.92 3.61
C LYS A 215 -16.82 -13.85 2.46
N LEU A 216 -16.79 -13.34 1.22
CA LEU A 216 -16.37 -14.14 0.05
C LEU A 216 -14.88 -14.48 0.12
N TYR A 217 -14.07 -13.62 0.75
CA TYR A 217 -12.61 -13.77 0.85
C TYR A 217 -12.14 -14.35 2.19
N GLN A 218 -13.06 -14.73 3.08
CA GLN A 218 -12.76 -15.48 4.31
C GLN A 218 -12.81 -17.01 4.12
N LYS A 219 -13.33 -17.48 2.97
CA LYS A 219 -13.57 -18.90 2.68
C LYS A 219 -12.53 -19.54 1.74
N ASN A 220 -11.61 -18.74 1.21
CA ASN A 220 -10.45 -19.17 0.43
C ASN A 220 -9.20 -18.91 1.27
#